data_AF-A0A1H9T9T6-F1
#
_entry.id   AF-A0A1H9T9T6-F1
#
_cell.length_a   1.000
_cell.length_b   1.000
_cell.length_c   1.000
_cell.angle_alpha   90.00
_cell.angle_beta   90.00
_cell.angle_gamma   90.00
#
_symmetry.space_group_name_H-M   'P 1'
#
loop_
_entity.id
_entity.type
_entity.pdbx_description
1 polymer ?
#
loop_
_entity_poly.entity_id
_entity_poly.type
_entity_poly.pdbx_seq_one_letter_code
_entity_poly.pdbx_strand_id
1 'polypeptide(L)'
;MPQSPQRTKPLRRKRRRLIALVLAVLLVYPMVTYVQVLAYPGQASFAARTVDWLRQMGLDAPVNAIENWWYTRKQPGTDAPAVDALPSTRAPGVAAPGSRPADLTVHSGLSGEGKWVPGARAANGGAALYTTLVRPDPGHGSVVAGVAWLNQDLTAATLIPGTREPGRTSTW
;
A
#
# COMPACT_ATOMS: atom_id res chain seq x y z
N MET A 1 65.87 -37.20 -26.75
CA MET A 1 64.39 -37.19 -26.69
C MET A 1 63.93 -35.99 -25.88
N PRO A 2 63.18 -35.02 -26.44
CA PRO A 2 62.68 -33.91 -25.64
C PRO A 2 61.36 -34.30 -24.97
N GLN A 3 61.28 -34.11 -23.65
CA GLN A 3 60.03 -34.18 -22.90
C GLN A 3 59.20 -32.93 -23.19
N SER A 4 57.91 -33.09 -23.47
CA SER A 4 56.95 -31.99 -23.53
C SER A 4 55.96 -32.06 -22.35
N PRO A 5 56.07 -31.16 -21.36
CA PRO A 5 54.99 -30.91 -20.40
C PRO A 5 54.62 -29.41 -20.39
N GLN A 6 53.41 -28.91 -20.19
CA GLN A 6 52.08 -29.45 -19.97
C GLN A 6 51.07 -28.44 -20.52
N ARG A 7 49.89 -28.92 -20.91
CA ARG A 7 48.76 -28.11 -21.36
C ARG A 7 48.05 -27.46 -20.17
N THR A 8 48.37 -26.21 -19.83
CA THR A 8 47.70 -25.46 -18.77
C THR A 8 46.28 -25.03 -19.21
N LYS A 9 45.25 -25.80 -18.82
CA LYS A 9 43.83 -25.43 -19.01
C LYS A 9 42.93 -25.33 -17.73
N PRO A 10 43.43 -25.14 -16.49
CA PRO A 10 42.54 -25.12 -15.33
C PRO A 10 41.79 -23.79 -15.11
N LEU A 11 42.39 -22.66 -15.46
CA LEU A 11 41.87 -21.32 -15.12
C LEU A 11 40.60 -20.94 -15.90
N ARG A 12 40.54 -21.30 -17.18
CA ARG A 12 39.40 -20.97 -18.06
C ARG A 12 38.13 -21.74 -17.69
N ARG A 13 38.28 -22.97 -17.17
CA ARG A 13 37.16 -23.80 -16.68
C ARG A 13 36.64 -23.29 -15.33
N LYS A 14 37.54 -22.85 -14.43
CA LYS A 14 37.18 -22.19 -13.17
C LYS A 14 36.42 -20.87 -13.42
N ARG A 15 36.91 -20.02 -14.33
CA ARG A 15 36.23 -18.76 -14.70
C ARG A 15 34.83 -18.99 -15.29
N ARG A 16 34.68 -19.98 -16.18
CA ARG A 16 33.35 -20.36 -16.71
C ARG A 16 32.39 -20.85 -15.64
N ARG A 17 32.87 -21.65 -14.68
CA ARG A 17 32.07 -22.10 -13.54
C ARG A 17 31.64 -20.94 -12.65
N LEU A 18 32.54 -19.99 -12.39
CA LEU A 18 32.21 -18.78 -11.63
C LEU A 18 31.14 -17.94 -12.34
N ILE A 19 31.29 -17.71 -13.65
CA ILE A 19 30.31 -16.97 -14.46
C ILE A 19 28.95 -17.69 -14.44
N ALA A 20 28.94 -19.01 -14.65
CA ALA A 20 27.70 -19.79 -14.61
C ALA A 20 27.04 -19.74 -13.23
N LEU A 21 27.82 -19.77 -12.15
CA LEU A 21 27.30 -19.66 -10.78
C LEU A 21 26.72 -18.27 -10.50
N VAL A 22 27.41 -17.19 -10.93
CA VAL A 22 26.90 -15.82 -10.81
C VAL A 22 25.60 -15.66 -11.60
N LEU A 23 25.55 -16.14 -12.85
CA LEU A 23 24.33 -16.12 -13.66
C LEU A 23 23.20 -16.93 -13.03
N ALA A 24 23.51 -18.11 -12.48
CA ALA A 24 22.53 -18.92 -11.79
C ALA A 24 21.97 -18.20 -10.56
N VAL A 25 22.81 -17.55 -9.74
CA VAL A 25 22.34 -16.75 -8.60
C VAL A 25 21.48 -15.58 -9.07
N LEU A 26 21.90 -14.85 -10.11
CA LEU A 26 21.14 -13.72 -10.67
C LEU A 26 19.78 -14.12 -11.26
N LEU A 27 19.57 -15.38 -11.64
CA LEU A 27 18.29 -15.87 -12.18
C LEU A 27 17.44 -16.57 -11.12
N VAL A 28 18.05 -17.43 -10.31
CA VAL A 28 17.35 -18.26 -9.32
C VAL A 28 16.89 -17.42 -8.13
N TYR A 29 17.71 -16.47 -7.66
CA TYR A 29 17.35 -15.65 -6.50
C TYR A 29 16.09 -14.80 -6.74
N PRO A 30 15.97 -14.05 -7.86
CA PRO A 30 14.74 -13.30 -8.16
C PRO A 30 13.53 -14.22 -8.33
N MET A 31 13.70 -15.38 -8.97
CA MET A 31 12.60 -16.33 -9.19
C MET A 31 12.04 -16.90 -7.89
N VAL A 32 12.92 -17.34 -6.97
CA VAL A 32 12.52 -17.89 -5.68
C VAL A 32 11.84 -16.83 -4.82
N THR A 33 12.42 -15.63 -4.75
CA THR A 33 11.85 -14.53 -3.94
C THR A 33 10.51 -14.03 -4.50
N TYR A 34 10.34 -14.02 -5.83
CA TYR A 34 9.08 -13.65 -6.46
C TYR A 34 7.95 -14.64 -6.13
N VAL A 35 8.22 -15.95 -6.24
CA VAL A 35 7.24 -16.99 -5.87
C VAL A 35 6.84 -16.86 -4.40
N GLN A 36 7.79 -16.58 -3.51
CA GLN A 36 7.50 -16.36 -2.10
C GLN A 36 6.56 -15.16 -1.90
N VAL A 37 6.84 -14.01 -2.52
CA VAL A 37 5.98 -12.81 -2.46
C VAL A 37 4.55 -13.09 -2.94
N LEU A 38 4.42 -13.88 -4.01
CA LEU A 38 3.11 -14.29 -4.51
C LEU A 38 2.38 -15.30 -3.62
N ALA A 39 3.10 -16.12 -2.86
CA ALA A 39 2.53 -17.17 -2.01
C ALA A 39 2.20 -16.72 -0.58
N TYR A 40 2.73 -15.59 -0.09
CA TYR A 40 2.46 -15.16 1.28
C TYR A 40 0.97 -14.82 1.51
N PRO A 41 0.43 -15.12 2.71
CA PRO A 41 -0.93 -14.74 3.06
C PRO A 41 -1.05 -13.21 3.17
N GLY A 42 -2.09 -12.66 2.55
CA GLY A 42 -2.35 -11.22 2.54
C GLY A 42 -3.40 -10.80 1.52
N GLN A 43 -4.01 -9.64 1.73
CA GLN A 43 -5.09 -9.09 0.89
C GLN A 43 -4.59 -8.30 -0.33
N ALA A 44 -3.26 -8.16 -0.47
CA ALA A 44 -2.66 -7.45 -1.60
C ALA A 44 -2.96 -8.18 -2.91
N SER A 45 -3.38 -7.41 -3.93
CA SER A 45 -3.59 -7.92 -5.29
C SER A 45 -2.30 -8.44 -5.90
N PHE A 46 -2.43 -9.27 -6.95
CA PHE A 46 -1.28 -9.75 -7.72
C PHE A 46 -0.36 -8.59 -8.18
N ALA A 47 -0.97 -7.53 -8.73
CA ALA A 47 -0.22 -6.37 -9.20
C ALA A 47 0.53 -5.66 -8.07
N ALA A 48 -0.13 -5.43 -6.92
CA ALA A 48 0.52 -4.81 -5.76
C ALA A 48 1.73 -5.62 -5.28
N ARG A 49 1.57 -6.95 -5.16
CA ARG A 49 2.64 -7.87 -4.77
C ARG A 49 3.83 -7.82 -5.75
N THR A 50 3.55 -7.76 -7.05
CA THR A 50 4.62 -7.64 -8.07
C THR A 50 5.36 -6.31 -7.94
N VAL A 51 4.65 -5.20 -7.75
CA VAL A 51 5.29 -3.88 -7.59
C VAL A 51 6.13 -3.82 -6.32
N ASP A 52 5.63 -4.37 -5.20
CA ASP A 52 6.39 -4.45 -3.96
C ASP A 52 7.66 -5.31 -4.11
N TRP A 53 7.57 -6.41 -4.86
CA TRP A 53 8.75 -7.22 -5.18
C TRP A 53 9.76 -6.46 -6.04
N LEU A 54 9.31 -5.71 -7.04
CA LEU A 54 10.19 -4.86 -7.87
C LEU A 54 10.93 -3.83 -7.01
N ARG A 55 10.24 -3.17 -6.08
CA ARG A 55 10.85 -2.25 -5.12
C ARG A 55 11.88 -2.94 -4.23
N GLN A 56 11.58 -4.13 -3.71
CA GLN A 56 12.55 -4.94 -2.95
C GLN A 56 13.79 -5.34 -3.76
N MET A 57 13.69 -5.40 -5.10
CA MET A 57 14.84 -5.61 -6.00
C MET A 57 15.61 -4.33 -6.34
N GLY A 58 15.26 -3.19 -5.72
CA GLY A 58 15.90 -1.88 -5.97
C GLY A 58 15.38 -1.18 -7.22
N LEU A 59 14.23 -1.58 -7.75
CA LEU A 59 13.60 -0.97 -8.93
C LEU A 59 12.61 0.15 -8.57
N ASP A 60 12.78 0.81 -7.43
CA ASP A 60 11.91 1.92 -7.00
C ASP A 60 11.82 3.05 -8.03
N ALA A 61 12.95 3.50 -8.58
CA ALA A 61 12.96 4.61 -9.53
C ALA A 61 12.20 4.30 -10.84
N PRO A 62 12.43 3.15 -11.52
CA PRO A 62 11.61 2.73 -12.66
C PRO A 62 10.12 2.62 -12.32
N VAL A 63 9.79 2.01 -11.19
CA VAL A 63 8.39 1.86 -10.74
C VAL A 63 7.73 3.22 -10.57
N ASN A 64 8.38 4.13 -9.83
CA ASN A 64 7.85 5.47 -9.58
C ASN A 64 7.71 6.28 -10.89
N ALA A 65 8.64 6.13 -11.84
CA ALA A 65 8.55 6.80 -13.14
C ALA A 65 7.33 6.34 -13.94
N ILE A 66 7.06 5.03 -13.95
CA ILE A 66 5.89 4.45 -14.64
C ILE A 66 4.59 4.86 -13.93
N GLU A 67 4.55 4.78 -12.59
CA GLU A 67 3.40 5.20 -11.80
C GLU A 67 3.07 6.68 -12.04
N ASN A 68 4.06 7.57 -11.97
CA ASN A 68 3.87 9.00 -12.22
C ASN A 68 3.37 9.25 -13.65
N TRP A 69 3.99 8.62 -14.66
CA TRP A 69 3.52 8.72 -16.04
C TRP A 69 2.07 8.26 -16.18
N TRP A 70 1.70 7.15 -15.55
CA TRP A 70 0.33 6.64 -15.58
C TRP A 70 -0.65 7.62 -14.92
N TYR A 71 -0.33 8.14 -13.74
CA TYR A 71 -1.19 9.09 -13.04
C TYR A 71 -1.36 10.41 -13.80
N THR A 72 -0.33 10.90 -14.50
CA THR A 72 -0.50 12.09 -15.37
C THR A 72 -1.46 11.86 -16.53
N ARG A 73 -1.62 10.62 -17.00
CA ARG A 73 -2.56 10.24 -18.07
C ARG A 73 -3.96 9.89 -17.55
N LYS A 74 -4.08 9.61 -16.25
CA LYS A 74 -5.29 9.13 -15.58
C LYS A 74 -5.65 10.04 -14.41
N GLN A 75 -5.69 11.34 -14.68
CA GLN A 75 -6.09 12.32 -13.67
C GLN A 75 -7.55 12.08 -13.24
N PRO A 76 -7.87 12.24 -11.95
CA PRO A 76 -9.24 12.18 -11.48
C PRO A 76 -10.11 13.26 -12.15
N GLY A 77 -11.41 13.00 -12.25
CA GLY A 77 -12.38 13.99 -12.73
C GLY A 77 -12.53 15.19 -11.80
N THR A 78 -13.02 16.29 -12.34
CA THR A 78 -13.29 17.55 -11.62
C THR A 78 -14.60 17.54 -10.85
N ASP A 79 -15.57 16.75 -11.31
CA ASP A 79 -16.93 16.80 -10.78
C ASP A 79 -17.08 16.02 -9.48
N ALA A 80 -17.88 16.56 -8.55
CA ALA A 80 -18.20 15.86 -7.32
C ALA A 80 -18.98 14.56 -7.61
N PRO A 81 -18.67 13.44 -6.93
CA PRO A 81 -19.44 12.22 -7.09
C PRO A 81 -20.86 12.43 -6.58
N ALA A 82 -21.80 11.69 -7.16
CA ALA A 82 -23.19 11.69 -6.72
C ALA A 82 -23.30 11.18 -5.27
N VAL A 83 -24.25 11.71 -4.50
CA VAL A 83 -24.38 11.42 -3.06
C VAL A 83 -24.67 9.94 -2.80
N ASP A 84 -25.43 9.31 -3.69
CA ASP A 84 -25.76 7.88 -3.66
C ASP A 84 -24.58 6.97 -4.04
N ALA A 85 -23.56 7.51 -4.73
CA ALA A 85 -22.30 6.81 -4.99
C ALA A 85 -21.37 6.78 -3.76
N LEU A 86 -21.66 7.57 -2.72
CA LEU A 86 -20.87 7.62 -1.50
C LEU A 86 -21.30 6.52 -0.51
N PRO A 87 -20.34 5.88 0.19
CA PRO A 87 -20.68 4.90 1.20
C PRO A 87 -21.43 5.57 2.35
N SER A 88 -22.55 4.99 2.75
CA SER A 88 -23.21 5.37 4.00
C SER A 88 -22.34 4.91 5.17
N THR A 89 -21.77 5.86 5.90
CA THR A 89 -20.88 5.58 7.04
C THR A 89 -21.59 5.71 8.40
N ARG A 90 -22.85 6.15 8.40
CA ARG A 90 -23.64 6.30 9.63
C ARG A 90 -24.18 4.95 10.09
N ALA A 91 -23.86 4.56 11.32
CA ALA A 91 -24.40 3.35 11.90
C ALA A 91 -25.85 3.56 12.41
N PRO A 92 -26.80 2.66 12.07
CA PRO A 92 -28.17 2.74 12.56
C PRO A 92 -28.27 2.61 14.08
N GLY A 93 -29.08 3.45 14.71
CA GLY A 93 -29.37 3.38 16.14
C GLY A 93 -28.18 3.68 17.07
N VAL A 94 -27.03 4.09 16.55
CA VAL A 94 -25.90 4.54 17.38
C VAL A 94 -26.20 5.96 17.82
N ALA A 95 -26.42 6.11 19.12
CA ALA A 95 -26.52 7.43 19.72
C ALA A 95 -25.16 8.13 19.56
N ALA A 96 -25.15 9.46 19.51
CA ALA A 96 -23.92 10.25 19.45
C ALA A 96 -23.43 10.79 20.83
N PRO A 97 -23.53 10.09 21.98
CA PRO A 97 -22.96 10.56 23.22
C PRO A 97 -21.46 10.27 23.22
N GLY A 98 -20.66 11.29 23.49
CA GLY A 98 -19.21 11.18 23.63
C GLY A 98 -18.46 12.42 23.16
N SER A 99 -17.19 12.50 23.55
CA SER A 99 -16.23 13.46 23.00
C SER A 99 -16.03 13.16 21.52
N ARG A 100 -16.14 14.17 20.66
CA ARG A 100 -15.73 14.09 19.26
C ARG A 100 -14.87 15.29 18.91
N PRO A 101 -13.98 15.18 17.91
CA PRO A 101 -13.24 16.32 17.42
C PRO A 101 -14.18 17.39 16.83
N ALA A 102 -13.66 18.61 16.75
CA ALA A 102 -14.31 19.68 15.99
C ALA A 102 -14.50 19.26 14.53
N ASP A 103 -15.52 19.81 13.88
CA ASP A 103 -15.76 19.57 12.46
C ASP A 103 -14.56 20.03 11.63
N LEU A 104 -14.27 19.30 10.55
CA LEU A 104 -13.12 19.62 9.71
C LEU A 104 -13.39 20.89 8.90
N THR A 105 -12.39 21.75 8.78
CA THR A 105 -12.44 22.91 7.90
C THR A 105 -12.29 22.45 6.46
N VAL A 106 -13.34 22.63 5.67
CA VAL A 106 -13.36 22.31 4.24
C VAL A 106 -13.49 23.59 3.42
N HIS A 107 -12.62 23.75 2.43
CA HIS A 107 -12.65 24.89 1.52
C HIS A 107 -13.62 24.57 0.39
N SER A 108 -14.65 25.40 0.16
CA SER A 108 -15.71 25.16 -0.84
C SER A 108 -16.46 23.83 -0.69
N GLY A 109 -16.69 23.41 0.56
CA GLY A 109 -17.34 22.14 0.88
C GLY A 109 -18.83 22.09 0.53
N LEU A 110 -19.31 20.89 0.19
CA LEU A 110 -20.74 20.60 0.06
C LEU A 110 -21.43 20.57 1.43
N SER A 111 -22.76 20.61 1.43
CA SER A 111 -23.53 20.46 2.67
C SER A 111 -23.23 19.11 3.35
N GLY A 112 -22.89 19.16 4.64
CA GLY A 112 -22.51 17.97 5.42
C GLY A 112 -21.06 17.50 5.24
N GLU A 113 -20.29 18.08 4.33
CA GLU A 113 -18.87 17.77 4.16
C GLU A 113 -18.07 18.18 5.40
N GLY A 114 -17.14 17.33 5.85
CA GLY A 114 -16.37 17.56 7.07
C GLY A 114 -17.16 17.43 8.38
N LYS A 115 -18.46 17.07 8.33
CA LYS A 115 -19.30 16.83 9.50
C LYS A 115 -19.21 15.39 9.96
N TRP A 116 -18.88 15.21 11.23
CA TRP A 116 -18.75 13.90 11.85
C TRP A 116 -20.11 13.19 11.98
N VAL A 117 -20.18 11.96 11.48
CA VAL A 117 -21.30 11.04 11.69
C VAL A 117 -20.85 9.85 12.56
N PRO A 118 -21.73 9.34 13.45
CA PRO A 118 -21.39 8.21 14.30
C PRO A 118 -21.30 6.91 13.48
N GLY A 119 -20.19 6.19 13.66
CA GLY A 119 -19.91 4.89 13.07
C GLY A 119 -20.07 3.78 14.10
N ALA A 120 -19.03 2.95 14.27
CA ALA A 120 -19.05 1.78 15.13
C ALA A 120 -19.51 2.09 16.58
N ARG A 121 -20.34 1.20 17.12
CA ARG A 121 -20.93 1.31 18.46
C ARG A 121 -19.97 0.78 19.54
N ALA A 122 -19.82 1.51 20.63
CA ALA A 122 -19.14 1.08 21.85
C ALA A 122 -20.05 0.17 22.71
N ALA A 123 -19.47 -0.57 23.65
CA ALA A 123 -20.21 -1.44 24.57
C ALA A 123 -21.28 -0.70 25.40
N ASN A 124 -21.07 0.59 25.68
CA ASN A 124 -22.02 1.45 26.40
C ASN A 124 -23.15 2.02 25.52
N GLY A 125 -23.22 1.64 24.24
CA GLY A 125 -24.24 2.10 23.29
C GLY A 125 -23.92 3.43 22.57
N GLY A 126 -22.86 4.14 22.97
CA GLY A 126 -22.36 5.35 22.30
C GLY A 126 -21.50 5.05 21.06
N ALA A 127 -20.97 6.10 20.42
CA ALA A 127 -20.10 5.96 19.26
C ALA A 127 -18.62 5.78 19.69
N ALA A 128 -17.99 4.67 19.26
CA ALA A 128 -16.55 4.44 19.41
C ALA A 128 -15.73 5.05 18.26
N LEU A 129 -16.38 5.19 17.10
CA LEU A 129 -15.81 5.69 15.86
C LEU A 129 -16.72 6.80 15.32
N TYR A 130 -16.11 7.89 14.86
CA TYR A 130 -16.76 8.88 14.04
C TYR A 130 -16.10 8.91 12.68
N THR A 131 -16.91 9.10 11.63
CA THR A 131 -16.42 9.23 10.26
C THR A 131 -16.93 10.51 9.64
N THR A 132 -16.18 11.04 8.68
CA THR A 132 -16.64 12.12 7.81
C THR A 132 -16.05 11.93 6.42
N LEU A 133 -16.70 12.52 5.43
CA LEU A 133 -16.18 12.59 4.06
C LEU A 133 -15.72 14.02 3.78
N VAL A 134 -14.60 14.14 3.06
CA VAL A 134 -14.05 15.42 2.59
C VAL A 134 -13.49 15.27 1.18
N ARG A 135 -13.49 16.34 0.40
CA ARG A 135 -12.75 16.43 -0.86
C ARG A 135 -11.42 17.13 -0.57
N PRO A 136 -10.29 16.41 -0.68
CA PRO A 136 -8.99 16.96 -0.30
C PRO A 136 -8.46 17.99 -1.31
N ASP A 137 -8.90 17.91 -2.57
CA ASP A 137 -8.45 18.78 -3.65
C ASP A 137 -9.66 19.29 -4.46
N PRO A 138 -9.96 20.60 -4.44
CA PRO A 138 -11.03 21.20 -5.22
C PRO A 138 -10.88 21.03 -6.74
N GLY A 139 -9.64 20.88 -7.25
CA GLY A 139 -9.37 20.67 -8.67
C GLY A 139 -9.69 19.25 -9.15
N HIS A 140 -9.84 18.31 -8.22
CA HIS A 140 -10.09 16.89 -8.49
C HIS A 140 -11.30 16.42 -7.68
N GLY A 141 -12.44 17.08 -7.88
CA GLY A 141 -13.66 16.90 -7.08
C GLY A 141 -14.24 15.48 -7.08
N SER A 142 -13.84 14.61 -8.02
CA SER A 142 -14.21 13.19 -8.04
C SER A 142 -13.55 12.37 -6.92
N VAL A 143 -12.50 12.90 -6.29
CA VAL A 143 -11.79 12.26 -5.19
C VAL A 143 -12.42 12.64 -3.86
N VAL A 144 -12.90 11.64 -3.14
CA VAL A 144 -13.43 11.80 -1.78
C VAL A 144 -12.61 10.97 -0.81
N ALA A 145 -12.14 11.61 0.25
CA ALA A 145 -11.44 10.98 1.35
C ALA A 145 -12.40 10.72 2.51
N GLY A 146 -12.40 9.48 3.01
CA GLY A 146 -13.01 9.13 4.27
C GLY A 146 -12.04 9.37 5.41
N VAL A 147 -12.43 10.21 6.37
CA VAL A 147 -11.68 10.44 7.61
C VAL A 147 -12.37 9.69 8.74
N ALA A 148 -11.59 8.93 9.49
CA ALA A 148 -12.02 8.19 10.66
C ALA A 148 -11.34 8.75 11.91
N TRP A 149 -12.12 9.03 12.94
CA TRP A 149 -11.63 9.36 14.27
C TRP A 149 -12.11 8.29 15.25
N LEU A 150 -11.16 7.67 15.96
CA LEU A 150 -11.41 6.64 16.96
C LEU A 150 -11.20 7.24 18.34
N ASN A 151 -12.17 7.04 19.24
CA ASN A 151 -12.00 7.42 20.63
C ASN A 151 -10.98 6.48 21.28
N GLN A 152 -9.83 7.03 21.69
CA GLN A 152 -8.72 6.26 22.26
C GLN A 152 -9.07 5.64 23.62
N ASP A 153 -10.00 6.23 24.39
CA ASP A 153 -10.46 5.66 25.66
C ASP A 153 -11.34 4.41 25.46
N LEU A 154 -11.85 4.22 24.25
CA LEU A 154 -12.78 3.13 23.88
C LEU A 154 -12.16 2.14 22.89
N THR A 155 -10.92 2.37 22.45
CA THR A 155 -10.28 1.61 21.37
C THR A 155 -8.97 0.99 21.85
N ALA A 156 -8.75 -0.28 21.53
CA ALA A 156 -7.47 -0.96 21.71
C ALA A 156 -7.00 -1.53 20.37
N ALA A 157 -5.70 -1.39 20.08
CA ALA A 157 -5.06 -2.04 18.95
C ALA A 157 -4.48 -3.38 19.41
N THR A 158 -4.73 -4.45 18.66
CA THR A 158 -4.12 -5.76 18.89
C THR A 158 -3.54 -6.29 17.58
N LEU A 159 -2.30 -6.76 17.63
CA LEU A 159 -1.67 -7.41 16.49
C LEU A 159 -2.24 -8.82 16.32
N ILE A 160 -2.84 -9.09 15.17
CA ILE A 160 -3.22 -10.44 14.77
C ILE A 160 -2.13 -10.94 13.80
N PRO A 161 -1.28 -11.89 14.20
CA PRO A 161 -0.27 -12.44 13.31
C PRO A 161 -0.95 -13.25 12.20
N GLY A 162 -0.45 -13.17 10.97
CA GLY A 162 -0.97 -13.99 9.86
C GLY A 162 -0.92 -13.32 8.50
N THR A 163 -0.67 -12.01 8.43
CA THR A 163 -0.47 -11.30 7.17
C THR A 163 0.81 -10.49 7.22
N ARG A 164 1.58 -10.49 6.13
CA ARG A 164 2.66 -9.52 5.95
C ARG A 164 2.08 -8.23 5.41
N GLU A 165 2.35 -7.14 6.09
CA GLU A 165 2.17 -5.81 5.52
C GLU A 165 3.14 -5.62 4.34
N PRO A 166 2.76 -4.89 3.29
CA PRO A 166 3.69 -4.41 2.27
C PRO A 166 4.88 -3.73 2.95
N GLY A 167 6.07 -4.29 2.77
CA GLY A 167 7.27 -3.79 3.44
C GLY A 167 7.73 -2.46 2.84
N ARG A 168 7.78 -1.40 3.64
CA ARG A 168 8.52 -0.18 3.32
C ARG A 168 9.63 0.01 4.36
N THR A 169 10.87 -0.33 4.02
CA THR A 169 12.04 0.20 4.73
C THR A 169 12.37 1.56 4.14
N SER A 170 11.75 2.63 4.64
CA SER A 170 12.22 3.99 4.37
C SER A 170 13.33 4.32 5.36
N THR A 171 14.58 4.30 4.92
CA THR A 171 15.64 5.05 5.60
C THR A 171 15.40 6.53 5.29
N TRP A 172 14.90 7.25 6.29
CA TRP A 172 14.88 8.72 6.29
C TRP A 172 16.29 9.28 6.34
#